data_AF-A0A9E3E2Q3-F1
#
_entry.id   AF-A0A9E3E2Q3-F1
#
_cell.length_a   1.000
_cell.length_b   1.000
_cell.length_c   1.000
_cell.angle_alpha   90.00
_cell.angle_beta   90.00
_cell.angle_gamma   90.00
#
_symmetry.space_group_name_H-M   'P 1'
#
loop_
_entity.id
_entity.type
_entity.pdbx_description
1 polymer ?
#
loop_
_entity_poly.entity_id
_entity_poly.type
_entity_poly.pdbx_seq_one_letter_code
_entity_poly.pdbx_strand_id
1 'polypeptide(L)' 'MLAKLADELPPQGDYLYEPKWDGFRALVFRGGDELFIQSRDSRPLDRYFPELHDALL' A
#
# COMPACT_ATOMS: atom_id res chain seq x y z
N MET A 1 3.18 5.93 8.29
CA MET A 1 3.36 4.70 9.11
C MET A 1 4.46 3.84 8.50
N LEU A 2 5.44 3.41 9.29
CA LEU A 2 6.56 2.53 8.87
C LEU A 2 6.68 1.37 9.87
N ALA A 3 7.16 0.21 9.39
CA ALA A 3 7.45 -0.93 10.25
C ALA A 3 8.86 -0.82 10.86
N LYS A 4 9.05 -1.44 12.03
CA LYS A 4 10.36 -1.60 12.66
C LYS A 4 10.97 -2.94 12.23
N LEU A 5 12.25 -2.95 11.87
CA LEU A 5 12.96 -4.20 11.58
C LEU A 5 13.10 -5.03 12.86
N ALA A 6 12.88 -6.34 12.75
CA ALA A 6 13.07 -7.30 13.80
C ALA A 6 13.55 -8.63 13.19
N ASP A 7 14.46 -9.30 13.87
CA ASP A 7 15.01 -10.59 13.43
C ASP A 7 14.11 -11.76 13.83
N GLU A 8 13.29 -11.57 14.86
CA GLU A 8 12.37 -12.56 15.40
C GLU A 8 10.94 -12.00 15.48
N LEU A 9 9.96 -12.89 15.37
CA LEU A 9 8.56 -12.53 15.60
C LEU A 9 8.35 -12.19 17.09
N PRO A 10 7.45 -11.23 17.41
CA PRO A 10 7.13 -10.93 18.81
C PRO A 10 6.64 -12.20 19.53
N PRO A 11 7.21 -12.54 20.70
CA PRO A 11 6.90 -13.80 21.38
C PRO A 11 5.53 -13.80 22.05
N GLN A 12 4.98 -12.62 22.35
CA GLN A 12 3.75 -12.44 23.12
C GLN A 12 3.01 -11.18 22.64
N GLY A 13 1.69 -11.25 22.57
CA GLY A 13 0.81 -10.13 22.19
C GLY A 13 -0.22 -10.53 21.13
N ASP A 14 -1.26 -9.71 20.99
CA ASP A 14 -2.34 -9.93 20.03
C ASP A 14 -1.99 -9.30 18.68
N TYR A 15 -1.16 -10.00 17.91
CA TYR A 15 -0.71 -9.54 16.59
C TYR A 15 -1.50 -10.21 15.46
N LEU A 16 -1.75 -9.44 14.39
CA LEU A 16 -2.10 -9.97 13.08
C LEU A 16 -0.83 -10.07 12.23
N TYR A 17 -0.72 -11.14 11.44
CA TYR A 17 0.42 -11.38 10.55
C TYR A 17 -0.04 -11.34 9.10
N GLU A 18 0.64 -10.54 8.29
CA GLU A 18 0.40 -10.41 6.86
C GLU A 18 1.65 -10.83 6.09
N PRO A 19 1.52 -11.48 4.91
CA PRO A 19 2.66 -11.78 4.06
C PRO A 19 3.34 -10.49 3.58
N LYS A 20 4.67 -10.47 3.58
CA LYS A 20 5.43 -9.35 3.04
C LYS A 20 5.47 -9.41 1.52
N TRP A 21 4.76 -8.50 0.86
CA TRP A 21 4.84 -8.30 -0.59
C TRP A 21 6.07 -7.47 -0.96
N ASP A 22 6.67 -7.77 -2.11
CA ASP A 22 7.69 -6.94 -2.73
C ASP A 22 7.09 -6.20 -3.95
N GLY A 23 7.18 -4.88 -3.95
CA GLY A 23 6.49 -4.02 -4.90
C GLY A 23 6.43 -2.57 -4.43
N PHE A 24 5.66 -1.75 -5.14
CA PHE A 24 5.48 -0.35 -4.79
C PHE A 24 4.41 -0.21 -3.70
N ARG A 25 4.78 0.40 -2.58
CA ARG A 25 3.79 0.85 -1.60
C ARG A 25 2.96 1.97 -2.20
N ALA A 26 1.66 1.76 -2.32
CA ALA A 26 0.70 2.73 -2.79
C ALA A 26 -0.33 3.10 -1.71
N LEU A 27 -0.82 4.34 -1.76
CA LEU A 27 -2.05 4.78 -1.10
C LEU A 27 -3.05 5.13 -2.20
N VAL A 28 -4.27 4.61 -2.06
CA VAL A 28 -5.37 4.83 -2.99
C VAL A 28 -6.39 5.73 -2.30
N PHE A 29 -6.70 6.85 -2.92
CA PHE A 29 -7.76 7.77 -2.51
C PHE A 29 -8.87 7.65 -3.54
N ARG A 30 -10.07 7.29 -3.08
CA ARG A 30 -11.25 7.18 -3.92
C ARG A 30 -12.35 8.08 -3.39
N GLY A 31 -12.93 8.90 -4.26
CA GLY A 31 -14.04 9.78 -3.96
C GLY A 31 -15.05 9.80 -5.11
N GLY A 32 -16.18 9.13 -4.96
CA GLY A 32 -17.14 8.94 -6.06
C GLY A 32 -16.47 8.23 -7.23
N ASP A 33 -16.43 8.91 -8.38
CA ASP A 33 -15.83 8.46 -9.64
C ASP A 33 -14.38 8.97 -9.82
N GLU A 34 -13.80 9.63 -8.81
CA GLU A 34 -12.41 10.06 -8.83
C GLU A 34 -11.52 9.09 -8.07
N LEU A 35 -10.36 8.78 -8.65
CA LEU A 35 -9.32 7.94 -8.08
C LEU A 35 -7.97 8.65 -8.18
N PHE A 36 -7.22 8.65 -7.08
CA PHE A 36 -5.84 9.12 -7.04
C PHE A 36 -4.96 8.09 -6.34
N ILE A 37 -3.88 7.69 -7.01
CA ILE A 37 -2.94 6.68 -6.50
C ILE A 37 -1.57 7.33 -6.30
N GLN A 38 -1.07 7.33 -5.07
CA GLN A 38 0.26 7.86 -4.76
C GLN A 38 1.19 6.79 -4.23
N SER A 39 2.48 6.94 -4.53
CA SER A 39 3.56 6.17 -3.91
C SER A 39 3.82 6.60 -2.47
N ARG A 40 4.68 5.84 -1.77
CA ARG A 40 5.22 6.20 -0.45
C ARG A 40 5.79 7.63 -0.38
N ASP A 41 6.44 8.08 -1.45
CA ASP A 41 7.14 9.37 -1.50
C ASP A 41 6.25 10.45 -2.17
N SER A 42 4.93 10.26 -2.13
CA SER A 42 3.88 11.17 -2.64
C SER A 42 3.95 11.47 -4.15
N ARG A 43 4.60 10.61 -4.94
CA ARG A 43 4.59 10.71 -6.40
C ARG A 43 3.34 10.04 -6.97
N PRO A 44 2.64 10.66 -7.95
CA PRO A 44 1.53 10.02 -8.66
C PRO A 44 1.97 8.73 -9.35
N LEU A 45 1.15 7.70 -9.28
CA LEU A 45 1.40 6.38 -9.87
C LEU A 45 0.56 6.10 -11.12
N ASP A 46 -0.42 6.94 -11.42
CA ASP A 46 -1.41 6.76 -12.49
C ASP A 46 -0.79 6.54 -13.87
N ARG A 47 0.33 7.22 -14.16
CA ARG A 47 1.05 7.05 -15.43
C ARG A 47 1.65 5.64 -15.58
N TYR A 48 2.03 5.00 -14.48
CA TYR A 48 2.74 3.73 -14.49
C TYR A 48 1.80 2.54 -14.37
N PHE A 49 0.64 2.72 -13.72
CA PHE A 49 -0.34 1.68 -13.47
C PHE A 49 -1.77 2.14 -13.84
N PRO A 50 -1.99 2.56 -15.10
CA PRO A 50 -3.31 3.06 -15.53
C PRO A 50 -4.41 2.00 -15.39
N GLU A 51 -4.07 0.71 -15.50
CA GLU A 51 -5.00 -0.42 -15.35
C GLU A 51 -5.65 -0.51 -13.97
N LEU A 52 -5.05 0.13 -12.95
CA LEU A 52 -5.63 0.14 -11.61
C LEU A 52 -6.87 1.02 -11.51
N HIS A 53 -7.10 1.95 -12.43
CA HIS A 53 -8.35 2.73 -12.47
C HIS A 53 -9.54 1.82 -12.72
N ASP A 54 -9.46 0.96 -13.75
CA ASP A 54 -10.54 0.01 -14.08
C ASP A 54 -10.78 -1.03 -12.98
N ALA A 55 -9.74 -1.40 -12.23
CA ALA A 55 -9.84 -2.38 -11.15
C ALA A 55 -10.38 -1.79 -9.82
N LEU A 56 -10.26 -0.48 -9.62
CA LEU A 56 -10.53 0.18 -8.34
C LEU A 56 -11.72 1.15 -8.38
N LEU A 57 -12.23 1.49 -9.57
CA LEU A 57 -13.52 2.18 -9.76
C LEU A 57 -14.66 1.16 -9.76
#